data_AF-A0A0F9H197-F1
#
_entry.id   AF-A0A0F9H197-F1
#
_cell.length_a   1.000
_cell.length_b   1.000
_cell.length_c   1.000
_cell.angle_alpha   90.00
_cell.angle_beta   90.00
_cell.angle_gamma   90.00
#
_symmetry.space_group_name_H-M   'P 1'
#
loop_
_entity.id
_entity.type
_entity.pdbx_description
1 polymer ?
#
loop_
_entity_poly.entity_id
_entity_poly.type
_entity_poly.pdbx_seq_one_letter_code
_entity_poly.pdbx_strand_id
1 'polypeptide(L)'
;VPPHINNSSSKFEVGDDNKIYMGLSAVRGCGKATNQILEERNRRGPFANFVDFCQRLPSVNKNEKVGLVKAGAFSWDTTLTDRNKMDNIEIINKLVRKKTKKIDGSKIPVVQILMNCFIDGNEFTDIQKQENEREVLSSFITGHPAAIYQRLSPFLERGDTKIVCPSSLQECTIGESILVIGMIDTIKKKATIRGKNPGTPYISMTLSDNEVTILINIWYPLCNDMEKFLTEKQIVMLQCVTKKDRYREDFLSLGVDTGIMLTNGIPIQGVFANSGEDPSILVENIGGLVEGITIIGERKYASIRGGKIAVLPNILEKAIEKNPTSRYLISMDSLQ
;
A
#
# COMPACT_ATOMS: atom_id res chain seq x y z
N VAL A 1 -15.76 -3.06 4.80
CA VAL A 1 -15.31 -1.69 5.11
C VAL A 1 -14.48 -1.68 6.38
N PRO A 2 -13.66 -0.63 6.64
CA PRO A 2 -12.87 -0.53 7.87
C PRO A 2 -13.75 -0.65 9.13
N PRO A 3 -13.17 -0.92 10.30
CA PRO A 3 -13.91 -0.83 11.55
C PRO A 3 -14.53 0.56 11.70
N HIS A 4 -15.59 0.66 12.49
CA HIS A 4 -16.31 1.89 12.76
C HIS A 4 -16.75 1.91 14.22
N ILE A 5 -16.29 2.89 15.01
CA ILE A 5 -16.54 2.93 16.45
C ILE A 5 -18.03 2.88 16.82
N ASN A 6 -18.91 3.45 15.98
CA ASN A 6 -20.34 3.46 16.23
C ASN A 6 -21.11 2.26 15.65
N ASN A 7 -20.55 1.54 14.67
CA ASN A 7 -21.30 0.53 13.89
C ASN A 7 -20.70 -0.88 13.99
N SER A 8 -19.39 -1.01 14.21
CA SER A 8 -18.75 -2.30 14.38
C SER A 8 -19.10 -2.96 15.71
N SER A 9 -19.32 -4.26 15.69
CA SER A 9 -19.27 -5.13 16.88
C SER A 9 -17.85 -5.59 17.20
N SER A 10 -17.73 -6.53 18.16
CA SER A 10 -16.46 -7.18 18.48
C SER A 10 -15.92 -7.96 17.27
N LYS A 11 -16.78 -8.78 16.63
CA LYS A 11 -16.51 -9.51 15.38
C LYS A 11 -17.11 -8.78 14.18
N PHE A 12 -16.86 -9.30 12.97
CA PHE A 12 -17.49 -8.82 11.75
C PHE A 12 -19.01 -8.82 11.86
N GLU A 13 -19.64 -7.78 11.35
CA GLU A 13 -21.09 -7.57 11.41
C GLU A 13 -21.59 -6.88 10.15
N VAL A 14 -22.79 -7.25 9.72
CA VAL A 14 -23.51 -6.57 8.64
C VAL A 14 -24.29 -5.43 9.28
N GLY A 15 -23.96 -4.18 8.94
CA GLY A 15 -24.72 -3.02 9.38
C GLY A 15 -25.99 -2.82 8.56
N ASP A 16 -26.92 -2.01 9.09
CA ASP A 16 -28.20 -1.69 8.45
C ASP A 16 -28.05 -0.97 7.10
N ASP A 17 -26.86 -0.42 6.82
CA ASP A 17 -26.50 0.20 5.55
C ASP A 17 -25.95 -0.79 4.51
N ASN A 18 -26.18 -2.09 4.71
CA ASN A 18 -25.70 -3.20 3.87
C ASN A 18 -24.17 -3.28 3.74
N LYS A 19 -23.42 -2.76 4.71
CA LYS A 19 -21.96 -2.87 4.75
C LYS A 19 -21.52 -3.92 5.75
N ILE A 20 -20.50 -4.70 5.39
CA ILE A 20 -19.81 -5.59 6.32
C ILE A 20 -18.70 -4.78 7.01
N TYR A 21 -18.92 -4.47 8.28
CA TYR A 21 -17.95 -3.79 9.13
C TYR A 21 -16.96 -4.78 9.71
N MET A 22 -15.67 -4.44 9.68
CA MET A 22 -14.68 -5.20 10.44
C MET A 22 -14.96 -5.09 11.93
N GLY A 23 -14.75 -6.20 12.64
CA GLY A 23 -14.86 -6.23 14.09
C GLY A 23 -13.76 -5.40 14.77
N LEU A 24 -14.09 -4.70 15.84
CA LEU A 24 -13.12 -3.93 16.63
C LEU A 24 -12.01 -4.81 17.22
N SER A 25 -12.29 -6.10 17.46
CA SER A 25 -11.29 -7.05 17.97
C SER A 25 -10.22 -7.40 16.93
N ALA A 26 -10.45 -7.13 15.64
CA ALA A 26 -9.48 -7.39 14.58
C ALA A 26 -8.33 -6.35 14.58
N VAL A 27 -8.54 -5.19 15.21
CA VAL A 27 -7.50 -4.17 15.35
C VAL A 27 -6.44 -4.66 16.34
N ARG A 28 -5.21 -4.80 15.87
CA ARG A 28 -4.08 -5.30 16.66
C ARG A 28 -3.93 -4.51 17.96
N GLY A 29 -3.97 -5.22 19.08
CA GLY A 29 -3.79 -4.63 20.40
C GLY A 29 -5.03 -3.99 21.03
N CYS A 30 -6.20 -3.98 20.35
CA CYS A 30 -7.42 -3.34 20.84
C CYS A 30 -8.44 -4.29 21.50
N GLY A 31 -8.05 -5.53 21.81
CA GLY A 31 -8.95 -6.53 22.39
C GLY A 31 -9.58 -6.10 23.72
N LYS A 32 -8.83 -5.42 24.60
CA LYS A 32 -9.36 -4.92 25.88
C LYS A 32 -10.27 -3.70 25.69
N ALA A 33 -9.87 -2.78 24.81
CA ALA A 33 -10.69 -1.62 24.46
C ALA A 33 -12.06 -2.03 23.87
N THR A 34 -12.11 -3.09 23.06
CA THR A 34 -13.33 -3.52 22.35
C THR A 34 -14.54 -3.65 23.27
N ASN A 35 -14.42 -4.38 24.39
CA ASN A 35 -15.55 -4.56 25.30
C ASN A 35 -15.98 -3.24 25.96
N GLN A 36 -15.01 -2.41 26.38
CA GLN A 36 -15.29 -1.10 26.98
C GLN A 36 -16.04 -0.18 26.00
N ILE A 37 -15.68 -0.23 24.72
CA ILE A 37 -16.31 0.56 23.66
C ILE A 37 -17.77 0.15 23.49
N LEU A 38 -18.03 -1.15 23.38
CA LEU A 38 -19.38 -1.68 23.17
C LEU A 38 -20.29 -1.40 24.39
N GLU A 39 -19.80 -1.64 25.60
CA GLU A 39 -20.54 -1.38 26.84
C GLU A 39 -20.89 0.12 26.97
N GLU A 40 -19.92 1.00 26.74
CA GLU A 40 -20.15 2.44 26.86
C GLU A 40 -21.06 2.97 25.75
N ARG A 41 -20.97 2.41 24.53
CA ARG A 41 -21.88 2.72 23.41
C ARG A 41 -23.31 2.27 23.70
N ASN A 42 -23.50 1.07 24.24
CA ASN A 42 -24.82 0.55 24.59
C ASN A 42 -25.47 1.36 25.72
N ARG A 43 -24.67 1.84 26.68
CA ARG A 43 -25.17 2.58 27.84
C ARG A 43 -25.51 4.05 27.53
N ARG A 44 -24.72 4.71 26.68
CA ARG A 44 -24.82 6.16 26.46
C ARG A 44 -25.08 6.56 25.00
N GLY A 45 -25.30 5.59 24.12
CA GLY A 45 -25.48 5.82 22.68
C GLY A 45 -24.17 6.05 21.93
N PRO A 46 -24.24 6.42 20.64
CA PRO A 46 -23.07 6.61 19.78
C PRO A 46 -22.12 7.69 20.30
N PHE A 47 -20.86 7.60 19.93
CA PHE A 47 -19.85 8.63 20.16
C PHE A 47 -20.05 9.78 19.19
N ALA A 48 -19.92 11.01 19.67
CA ALA A 48 -20.11 12.21 18.85
C ALA A 48 -18.87 12.61 18.03
N ASN A 49 -17.68 12.32 18.55
CA ASN A 49 -16.38 12.52 17.90
C ASN A 49 -15.27 11.82 18.71
N PHE A 50 -14.03 11.90 18.24
CA PHE A 50 -12.84 11.34 18.89
C PHE A 50 -12.59 11.91 20.29
N VAL A 51 -12.94 13.18 20.53
CA VAL A 51 -12.80 13.81 21.85
C VAL A 51 -13.82 13.25 22.84
N ASP A 52 -15.09 13.10 22.45
CA ASP A 52 -16.13 12.45 23.26
C ASP A 52 -15.74 11.01 23.59
N PHE A 53 -15.18 10.28 22.63
CA PHE A 53 -14.61 8.95 22.87
C PHE A 53 -13.53 8.97 23.96
N CYS A 54 -12.54 9.86 23.85
CA CYS A 54 -11.46 9.96 24.84
C CYS A 54 -11.96 10.34 26.24
N GLN A 55 -13.02 11.16 26.32
CA GLN A 55 -13.65 11.56 27.58
C GLN A 55 -14.45 10.44 28.22
N ARG A 56 -15.22 9.69 27.42
CA ARG A 56 -16.07 8.59 27.90
C ARG A 56 -15.25 7.36 28.29
N LEU A 57 -14.13 7.14 27.61
CA LEU A 57 -13.25 5.98 27.80
C LEU A 57 -11.80 6.41 28.14
N PRO A 58 -11.57 7.00 29.31
CA PRO A 58 -10.23 7.39 29.75
C PRO A 58 -9.33 6.18 30.08
N SER A 59 -9.94 5.00 30.29
CA SER A 59 -9.26 3.71 30.54
C SER A 59 -8.62 3.12 29.29
N VAL A 60 -9.15 3.43 28.10
CA VAL A 60 -8.54 3.01 26.83
C VAL A 60 -7.21 3.71 26.66
N ASN A 61 -6.15 2.92 26.48
CA ASN A 61 -4.78 3.43 26.50
C ASN A 61 -4.41 4.12 25.18
N LYS A 62 -3.23 4.77 25.16
CA LYS A 62 -2.74 5.52 24.00
C LYS A 62 -2.58 4.61 22.77
N ASN A 63 -1.97 3.43 22.94
CA ASN A 63 -1.68 2.52 21.83
C ASN A 63 -2.96 1.97 21.21
N GLU A 64 -3.98 1.67 22.03
CA GLU A 64 -5.30 1.27 21.55
C GLU A 64 -5.97 2.39 20.75
N LYS A 65 -5.93 3.64 21.24
CA LYS A 65 -6.44 4.80 20.51
C LYS A 65 -5.74 5.00 19.17
N VAL A 66 -4.41 4.92 19.15
CA VAL A 66 -3.61 4.99 17.91
C VAL A 66 -4.01 3.88 16.95
N GLY A 67 -4.13 2.64 17.44
CA GLY A 67 -4.53 1.50 16.62
C GLY A 67 -5.90 1.70 15.98
N LEU A 68 -6.88 2.19 16.74
CA LEU A 68 -8.23 2.48 16.23
C LEU A 68 -8.25 3.61 15.19
N VAL A 69 -7.46 4.67 15.38
CA VAL A 69 -7.34 5.74 14.37
C VAL A 69 -6.68 5.22 13.10
N LYS A 70 -5.54 4.51 13.22
CA LYS A 70 -4.85 3.88 12.08
C LYS A 70 -5.73 2.89 11.32
N ALA A 71 -6.63 2.20 12.01
CA ALA A 71 -7.57 1.27 11.42
C ALA A 71 -8.74 1.95 10.68
N GLY A 72 -8.84 3.29 10.69
CA GLY A 72 -9.96 4.02 10.10
C GLY A 72 -11.24 4.03 10.93
N ALA A 73 -11.18 3.64 12.21
CA ALA A 73 -12.37 3.51 13.09
C ALA A 73 -13.07 4.85 13.38
N PHE A 74 -12.38 5.96 13.12
CA PHE A 74 -12.83 7.34 13.27
C PHE A 74 -12.90 8.11 11.93
N SER A 75 -12.90 7.42 10.79
CA SER A 75 -12.98 8.03 9.46
C SER A 75 -14.25 8.88 9.25
N TRP A 76 -15.30 8.61 10.01
CA TRP A 76 -16.56 9.38 10.03
C TRP A 76 -16.44 10.72 10.79
N ASP A 77 -15.44 10.87 11.66
CA ASP A 77 -15.26 12.07 12.49
C ASP A 77 -14.40 13.09 11.76
N THR A 78 -15.05 14.15 11.28
CA THR A 78 -14.44 15.27 10.55
C THR A 78 -13.98 16.40 11.47
N THR A 79 -14.12 16.27 12.80
CA THR A 79 -13.70 17.34 13.73
C THR A 79 -12.18 17.49 13.83
N LEU A 80 -11.46 16.40 13.59
CA LEU A 80 -10.00 16.33 13.56
C LEU A 80 -9.57 15.43 12.40
N THR A 81 -8.48 15.79 11.72
CA THR A 81 -7.79 14.89 10.78
C THR A 81 -7.28 13.65 11.50
N ASP A 82 -7.06 12.54 10.81
CA ASP A 82 -6.55 11.32 11.45
C ASP A 82 -5.15 11.54 12.02
N ARG A 83 -4.32 12.35 11.34
CA ARG A 83 -3.06 12.84 11.90
C ARG A 83 -3.27 13.62 13.19
N ASN A 84 -4.17 14.61 13.21
CA ASN A 84 -4.41 15.39 14.42
C ASN A 84 -4.98 14.55 15.56
N LYS A 85 -5.86 13.58 15.27
CA LYS A 85 -6.35 12.63 16.27
C LYS A 85 -5.17 11.92 16.94
N MET A 86 -4.21 11.42 16.17
CA MET A 86 -3.01 10.73 16.69
C MET A 86 -2.05 11.63 17.46
N ASP A 87 -1.73 12.80 16.92
CA ASP A 87 -0.75 13.72 17.52
C ASP A 87 -1.26 14.30 18.84
N ASN A 88 -2.58 14.50 18.96
CA ASN A 88 -3.18 15.12 20.14
C ASN A 88 -3.64 14.14 21.22
N ILE A 89 -3.48 12.82 21.05
CA ILE A 89 -3.97 11.81 22.03
C ILE A 89 -3.47 12.10 23.44
N GLU A 90 -2.19 12.44 23.58
CA GLU A 90 -1.59 12.71 24.90
C GLU A 90 -2.13 13.99 25.52
N ILE A 91 -2.28 15.04 24.73
CA ILE A 91 -2.83 16.32 25.17
C ILE A 91 -4.27 16.11 25.64
N ILE A 92 -5.10 15.45 24.84
CA ILE A 92 -6.48 15.12 25.16
C ILE A 92 -6.54 14.29 26.44
N ASN A 93 -5.77 13.20 26.55
CA ASN A 93 -5.74 12.35 27.75
C ASN A 93 -5.31 13.12 29.00
N LYS A 94 -4.33 14.04 28.89
CA LYS A 94 -3.86 14.87 30.01
C LYS A 94 -4.95 15.84 30.47
N LEU A 95 -5.66 16.48 29.54
CA LEU A 95 -6.77 17.37 29.86
C LEU A 95 -7.93 16.61 30.53
N VAL A 96 -8.31 15.46 29.98
CA VAL A 96 -9.36 14.59 30.55
C VAL A 96 -9.00 14.14 31.97
N ARG A 97 -7.76 13.69 32.21
CA ARG A 97 -7.28 13.28 33.53
C ARG A 97 -7.18 14.42 34.55
N LYS A 98 -6.84 15.64 34.11
CA LYS A 98 -6.78 16.81 35.00
C LYS A 98 -8.16 17.17 35.54
N LYS A 99 -9.22 17.03 34.73
CA LYS A 99 -10.58 17.38 35.16
C LYS A 99 -11.22 16.30 36.02
N THR A 100 -11.01 15.02 35.71
CA THR A 100 -11.53 13.92 36.56
C THR A 100 -10.99 13.95 37.99
N LYS A 101 -9.79 14.50 38.20
CA LYS A 101 -9.20 14.68 39.55
C LYS A 101 -9.73 15.89 40.32
N LYS A 102 -10.38 16.86 39.68
CA LYS A 102 -10.66 18.19 40.24
C LYS A 102 -12.07 18.42 40.79
N ILE A 103 -12.87 17.37 40.98
CA ILE A 103 -14.17 17.47 41.68
C ILE A 103 -15.15 18.31 40.85
N ASP A 104 -15.56 17.78 39.70
CA ASP A 104 -16.92 17.88 39.18
C ASP A 104 -16.98 16.97 37.94
N GLY A 105 -17.87 15.98 37.92
CA GLY A 105 -17.95 14.96 36.86
C GLY A 105 -18.36 15.51 35.48
N SER A 106 -18.34 16.83 35.31
CA SER A 106 -18.76 17.54 34.11
C SER A 106 -17.77 17.34 32.95
N LYS A 107 -18.29 16.98 31.77
CA LYS A 107 -17.51 16.86 30.52
C LYS A 107 -16.75 18.16 30.24
N ILE A 108 -15.55 18.09 29.66
CA ILE A 108 -14.88 19.30 29.13
C ILE A 108 -15.61 19.63 27.83
N PRO A 109 -16.04 20.89 27.60
CA PRO A 109 -16.58 21.27 26.30
C PRO A 109 -15.59 20.90 25.20
N VAL A 110 -16.06 20.19 24.16
CA VAL A 110 -15.21 19.73 23.05
C VAL A 110 -14.44 20.91 22.44
N VAL A 111 -15.10 22.06 22.28
CA VAL A 111 -14.50 23.31 21.80
C VAL A 111 -13.25 23.71 22.60
N GLN A 112 -13.27 23.56 23.91
CA GLN A 112 -12.14 23.93 24.76
C GLN A 112 -10.95 22.97 24.59
N ILE A 113 -11.21 21.69 24.29
CA ILE A 113 -10.14 20.74 23.96
C ILE A 113 -9.58 21.06 22.56
N LEU A 114 -10.45 21.28 21.58
CA LEU A 114 -10.05 21.59 20.20
C LEU A 114 -9.21 22.87 20.12
N MET A 115 -9.55 23.91 20.89
CA MET A 115 -8.74 25.13 21.00
C MET A 115 -7.30 24.88 21.51
N ASN A 116 -7.08 23.81 22.27
CA ASN A 116 -5.75 23.43 22.78
C ASN A 116 -5.07 22.34 21.93
N CYS A 117 -5.79 21.77 20.96
CA CYS A 117 -5.35 20.68 20.10
C CYS A 117 -5.17 21.21 18.68
N PHE A 118 -4.23 22.13 18.50
CA PHE A 118 -3.86 22.63 17.18
C PHE A 118 -2.36 22.41 16.97
N ILE A 119 -2.05 21.34 16.25
CA ILE A 119 -0.74 21.15 15.62
C ILE A 119 -1.04 21.16 14.13
N ASP A 120 -0.54 22.20 13.46
CA ASP A 120 -0.65 22.35 12.02
C ASP A 120 0.22 21.29 11.35
N GLY A 121 -0.42 20.21 10.92
CA GLY A 121 0.23 19.09 10.28
C GLY A 121 -0.59 18.65 9.10
N ASN A 122 0.03 18.56 7.93
CA ASN A 122 -0.61 18.04 6.72
C ASN A 122 -1.22 16.66 7.01
N GLU A 123 -2.48 16.44 6.63
CA GLU A 123 -3.15 15.14 6.79
C GLU A 123 -2.33 14.00 6.16
N PHE A 124 -2.54 12.77 6.62
CA PHE A 124 -1.94 11.59 6.00
C PHE A 124 -2.33 11.46 4.53
N THR A 125 -1.34 11.21 3.68
CA THR A 125 -1.59 10.79 2.30
C THR A 125 -2.28 9.43 2.27
N ASP A 126 -2.93 9.08 1.16
CA ASP A 126 -3.62 7.78 1.06
C ASP A 126 -2.65 6.60 1.26
N ILE A 127 -1.42 6.71 0.77
CA ILE A 127 -0.38 5.69 0.98
C ILE A 127 -0.10 5.52 2.48
N GLN A 128 0.04 6.62 3.22
CA GLN A 128 0.27 6.58 4.66
C GLN A 128 -0.93 5.98 5.41
N LYS A 129 -2.17 6.28 4.98
CA LYS A 129 -3.38 5.67 5.55
C LYS A 129 -3.42 4.17 5.29
N GLN A 130 -3.10 3.73 4.08
CA GLN A 130 -3.03 2.32 3.71
C GLN A 130 -1.93 1.57 4.49
N GLU A 131 -0.75 2.18 4.66
CA GLU A 131 0.32 1.63 5.51
C GLU A 131 -0.11 1.50 6.97
N ASN A 132 -0.79 2.52 7.51
CA ASN A 132 -1.37 2.51 8.85
C ASN A 132 -2.40 1.39 9.01
N GLU A 133 -3.30 1.21 8.04
CA GLU A 133 -4.27 0.10 8.02
C GLU A 133 -3.55 -1.25 8.05
N ARG A 134 -2.58 -1.46 7.17
CA ARG A 134 -1.83 -2.73 7.12
C ARG A 134 -1.09 -3.01 8.43
N GLU A 135 -0.51 -1.99 9.06
CA GLU A 135 0.19 -2.15 10.33
C GLU A 135 -0.72 -2.72 11.44
N VAL A 136 -1.97 -2.27 11.50
CA VAL A 136 -2.89 -2.57 12.61
C VAL A 136 -3.95 -3.61 12.27
N LEU A 137 -4.30 -3.79 11.00
CA LEU A 137 -5.27 -4.76 10.49
C LEU A 137 -4.61 -5.95 9.78
N SER A 138 -3.31 -5.85 9.46
CA SER A 138 -2.59 -6.84 8.65
C SER A 138 -3.14 -7.01 7.22
N SER A 139 -3.97 -6.09 6.75
CA SER A 139 -4.57 -6.06 5.42
C SER A 139 -4.92 -4.61 5.03
N PHE A 140 -5.07 -4.35 3.74
CA PHE A 140 -5.53 -3.06 3.21
C PHE A 140 -7.04 -3.13 2.97
N ILE A 141 -7.80 -2.21 3.57
CA ILE A 141 -9.27 -2.27 3.52
C ILE A 141 -9.85 -1.15 2.68
N THR A 142 -9.26 0.04 2.73
CA THR A 142 -9.69 1.18 1.90
C THR A 142 -9.11 1.15 0.49
N GLY A 143 -8.02 0.41 0.28
CA GLY A 143 -7.42 0.17 -1.02
C GLY A 143 -5.95 -0.21 -0.90
N HIS A 144 -5.44 -0.93 -1.89
CA HIS A 144 -4.07 -1.39 -1.97
C HIS A 144 -3.22 -0.32 -2.66
N PRO A 145 -1.95 -0.12 -2.25
CA PRO A 145 -1.05 0.85 -2.89
C PRO A 145 -0.91 0.65 -4.40
N ALA A 146 -0.97 -0.60 -4.88
CA ALA A 146 -0.93 -0.93 -6.30
C ALA A 146 -2.21 -0.57 -7.08
N ALA A 147 -3.32 -0.22 -6.42
CA ALA A 147 -4.58 0.16 -7.07
C ALA A 147 -4.43 1.42 -7.95
N ILE A 148 -3.44 2.27 -7.66
CA ILE A 148 -3.10 3.42 -8.50
C ILE A 148 -2.72 2.95 -9.90
N TYR A 149 -1.93 1.87 -10.00
CA TYR A 149 -1.49 1.34 -11.29
C TYR A 149 -2.60 0.59 -12.02
N GLN A 150 -3.58 0.01 -11.32
CA GLN A 150 -4.81 -0.50 -11.95
C GLN A 150 -5.57 0.61 -12.67
N ARG A 151 -5.73 1.77 -12.03
CA ARG A 151 -6.38 2.95 -12.66
C ARG A 151 -5.59 3.47 -13.84
N LEU A 152 -4.26 3.31 -13.82
CA LEU A 152 -3.39 3.72 -14.90
C LEU A 152 -3.27 2.66 -16.01
N SER A 153 -3.59 1.39 -15.76
CA SER A 153 -3.46 0.27 -16.71
C SER A 153 -3.99 0.60 -18.11
N PRO A 154 -5.23 1.12 -18.27
CA PRO A 154 -5.77 1.42 -19.60
C PRO A 154 -5.00 2.51 -20.37
N PHE A 155 -4.28 3.37 -19.64
CA PHE A 155 -3.47 4.45 -20.22
C PHE A 155 -2.03 4.01 -20.51
N LEU A 156 -1.58 2.97 -19.82
CA LEU A 156 -0.23 2.40 -19.91
C LEU A 156 -0.15 1.28 -20.96
N GLU A 157 -1.26 0.59 -21.22
CA GLU A 157 -1.38 -0.45 -22.24
C GLU A 157 -1.21 0.16 -23.65
N ARG A 158 -0.11 -0.21 -24.33
CA ARG A 158 0.12 0.11 -25.75
C ARG A 158 0.75 -1.08 -26.48
N GLY A 159 0.31 -1.32 -27.71
CA GLY A 159 0.74 -2.46 -28.52
C GLY A 159 0.25 -3.78 -27.93
N ASP A 160 1.07 -4.83 -28.00
CA ASP A 160 0.76 -6.16 -27.45
C ASP A 160 1.10 -6.29 -25.94
N THR A 161 1.45 -5.19 -25.26
CA THR A 161 1.88 -5.25 -23.85
C THR A 161 0.70 -5.10 -22.90
N LYS A 162 0.25 -6.22 -22.33
CA LYS A 162 -0.85 -6.27 -21.35
C LYS A 162 -0.31 -6.03 -19.93
N ILE A 163 -0.90 -5.07 -19.21
CA ILE A 163 -0.61 -4.85 -17.79
C ILE A 163 -1.61 -5.64 -16.97
N VAL A 164 -1.10 -6.38 -15.98
CA VAL A 164 -1.87 -7.38 -15.26
C VAL A 164 -1.59 -7.25 -13.78
N CYS A 165 -2.65 -7.24 -12.98
CA CYS A 165 -2.53 -7.35 -11.53
C CYS A 165 -2.58 -8.82 -11.10
N PRO A 166 -2.02 -9.17 -9.92
CA PRO A 166 -2.12 -10.50 -9.34
C PRO A 166 -3.49 -11.18 -9.46
N SER A 167 -4.57 -10.45 -9.19
CA SER A 167 -5.97 -10.91 -9.30
C SER A 167 -6.37 -11.34 -10.71
N SER A 168 -5.98 -10.56 -11.72
CA SER A 168 -6.31 -10.82 -13.13
C SER A 168 -5.36 -11.80 -13.82
N LEU A 169 -4.38 -12.37 -13.12
CA LEU A 169 -3.38 -13.25 -13.73
C LEU A 169 -4.00 -14.44 -14.45
N GLN A 170 -5.08 -15.02 -13.92
CA GLN A 170 -5.72 -16.21 -14.49
C GLN A 170 -6.55 -15.91 -15.76
N GLU A 171 -6.74 -14.64 -16.10
CA GLU A 171 -7.42 -14.21 -17.34
C GLU A 171 -6.46 -14.13 -18.54
N CYS A 172 -5.16 -14.37 -18.32
CA CYS A 172 -4.16 -14.35 -19.38
C CYS A 172 -4.07 -15.69 -20.12
N THR A 173 -3.46 -15.66 -21.30
CA THR A 173 -3.16 -16.87 -22.08
C THR A 173 -1.75 -17.36 -21.77
N ILE A 174 -1.47 -18.64 -21.97
CA ILE A 174 -0.13 -19.22 -21.75
C ILE A 174 0.84 -18.74 -22.84
N GLY A 175 2.03 -18.31 -22.44
CA GLY A 175 3.07 -17.82 -23.36
C GLY A 175 2.96 -16.33 -23.70
N GLU A 176 2.00 -15.64 -23.10
CA GLU A 176 1.77 -14.20 -23.26
C GLU A 176 2.83 -13.41 -22.49
N SER A 177 3.38 -12.38 -23.12
CA SER A 177 4.29 -11.41 -22.49
C SER A 177 3.45 -10.32 -21.82
N ILE A 178 3.55 -10.20 -20.51
CA ILE A 178 2.73 -9.30 -19.68
C ILE A 178 3.60 -8.50 -18.71
N LEU A 179 3.11 -7.33 -18.31
CA LEU A 179 3.69 -6.52 -17.24
C LEU A 179 2.87 -6.72 -15.97
N VAL A 180 3.44 -7.40 -14.98
CA VAL A 180 2.77 -7.68 -13.72
C VAL A 180 3.10 -6.61 -12.70
N ILE A 181 2.08 -5.93 -12.17
CA ILE A 181 2.24 -4.89 -11.16
C ILE A 181 1.65 -5.36 -9.83
N GLY A 182 2.42 -5.22 -8.76
CA GLY A 182 1.91 -5.47 -7.41
C GLY A 182 2.93 -5.07 -6.35
N MET A 183 2.56 -5.27 -5.09
CA MET A 183 3.43 -4.96 -3.96
C MET A 183 4.11 -6.23 -3.47
N ILE A 184 5.41 -6.13 -3.17
CA ILE A 184 6.16 -7.24 -2.59
C ILE A 184 5.76 -7.41 -1.13
N ASP A 185 5.22 -8.58 -0.78
CA ASP A 185 4.89 -8.92 0.59
C ASP A 185 6.06 -9.56 1.32
N THR A 186 6.69 -10.56 0.69
CA THR A 186 7.80 -11.32 1.30
C THR A 186 8.86 -11.62 0.26
N ILE A 187 10.12 -11.64 0.68
CA ILE A 187 11.25 -12.04 -0.15
C ILE A 187 12.04 -13.15 0.56
N LYS A 188 12.21 -14.30 -0.10
CA LYS A 188 12.99 -15.42 0.43
C LYS A 188 14.02 -15.88 -0.58
N LYS A 189 15.30 -15.84 -0.19
CA LYS A 189 16.39 -16.45 -0.96
C LYS A 189 16.38 -17.95 -0.72
N LYS A 190 16.43 -18.73 -1.79
CA LYS A 190 16.45 -20.19 -1.74
C LYS A 190 17.47 -20.71 -2.74
N ALA A 191 17.90 -21.94 -2.53
CA ALA A 191 18.69 -22.68 -3.50
C ALA A 191 17.86 -23.88 -3.99
N THR A 192 18.06 -24.27 -5.24
CA THR A 192 17.45 -25.48 -5.78
C THR A 192 17.96 -26.71 -5.02
N ILE A 193 17.04 -27.54 -4.53
CA ILE A 193 17.40 -28.76 -3.80
C ILE A 193 17.46 -29.97 -4.77
N ARG A 194 16.67 -29.95 -5.84
CA ARG A 194 16.55 -31.01 -6.85
C ARG A 194 16.40 -30.41 -8.24
N GLY A 195 16.95 -31.05 -9.27
CA GLY A 195 16.87 -30.61 -10.67
C GLY A 195 18.19 -30.73 -11.42
N LYS A 196 18.25 -30.21 -12.66
CA LYS A 196 19.45 -30.26 -13.52
C LYS A 196 20.68 -29.59 -12.86
N ASN A 197 20.47 -28.48 -12.14
CA ASN A 197 21.52 -27.76 -11.42
C ASN A 197 21.09 -27.55 -9.94
N PRO A 198 21.40 -28.50 -9.03
CA PRO A 198 21.20 -28.32 -7.60
C PRO A 198 22.15 -27.25 -7.04
N GLY A 199 21.69 -26.49 -6.04
CA GLY A 199 22.45 -25.39 -5.43
C GLY A 199 22.34 -24.05 -6.16
N THR A 200 21.66 -24.00 -7.32
CA THR A 200 21.43 -22.73 -8.03
C THR A 200 20.53 -21.81 -7.20
N PRO A 201 20.95 -20.56 -6.93
CA PRO A 201 20.15 -19.62 -6.15
C PRO A 201 18.93 -19.14 -6.95
N TYR A 202 17.86 -18.80 -6.22
CA TYR A 202 16.70 -18.10 -6.76
C TYR A 202 16.03 -17.29 -5.65
N ILE A 203 15.30 -16.26 -6.04
CA ILE A 203 14.46 -15.47 -5.13
C ILE A 203 13.02 -15.95 -5.29
N SER A 204 12.41 -16.33 -4.17
CA SER A 204 11.01 -16.68 -4.06
C SER A 204 10.30 -15.54 -3.33
N MET A 205 9.49 -14.77 -4.06
CA MET A 205 8.80 -13.61 -3.51
C MET A 205 7.30 -13.69 -3.72
N THR A 206 6.53 -13.04 -2.86
CA THR A 206 5.08 -12.94 -3.01
C THR A 206 4.68 -11.53 -3.42
N LEU A 207 3.85 -11.43 -4.44
CA LEU A 207 3.35 -10.16 -4.98
C LEU A 207 1.84 -10.08 -4.74
N SER A 208 1.35 -8.98 -4.19
CA SER A 208 -0.08 -8.79 -3.89
C SER A 208 -0.68 -7.57 -4.57
N ASP A 209 -2.00 -7.64 -4.75
CA ASP A 209 -2.89 -6.51 -4.98
C ASP A 209 -4.00 -6.45 -3.91
N ASN A 210 -5.13 -5.80 -4.22
CA ASN A 210 -6.30 -5.68 -3.36
C ASN A 210 -6.90 -7.03 -2.94
N GLU A 211 -6.77 -8.06 -3.77
CA GLU A 211 -7.60 -9.27 -3.68
C GLU A 211 -6.76 -10.53 -3.52
N VAL A 212 -5.64 -10.62 -4.23
CA VAL A 212 -4.88 -11.86 -4.39
C VAL A 212 -3.39 -11.62 -4.16
N THR A 213 -2.75 -12.58 -3.50
CA THR A 213 -1.30 -12.72 -3.43
C THR A 213 -0.86 -13.88 -4.32
N ILE A 214 0.07 -13.61 -5.24
CA ILE A 214 0.69 -14.62 -6.11
C ILE A 214 2.14 -14.88 -5.71
N LEU A 215 2.62 -16.10 -5.97
CA LEU A 215 4.02 -16.46 -5.77
C LEU A 215 4.80 -16.31 -7.07
N ILE A 216 5.92 -15.59 -7.01
CA ILE A 216 6.83 -15.38 -8.13
C ILE A 216 8.21 -15.91 -7.76
N ASN A 217 8.81 -16.70 -8.67
CA ASN A 217 10.17 -17.17 -8.52
C ASN A 217 11.05 -16.52 -9.59
N ILE A 218 12.03 -15.72 -9.14
CA ILE A 218 13.04 -15.10 -9.98
C ILE A 218 14.26 -16.01 -9.94
N TRP A 219 14.61 -16.59 -11.09
CA TRP A 219 15.69 -17.57 -11.21
C TRP A 219 17.03 -16.91 -11.49
N TYR A 220 18.13 -17.63 -11.21
CA TYR A 220 19.46 -17.24 -11.63
C TYR A 220 19.55 -17.12 -13.17
N PRO A 221 20.35 -16.17 -13.72
CA PRO A 221 21.16 -15.18 -13.01
C PRO A 221 20.42 -13.96 -12.46
N LEU A 222 19.20 -13.68 -12.93
CA LEU A 222 18.46 -12.45 -12.64
C LEU A 222 18.30 -12.17 -11.14
N CYS A 223 18.10 -13.22 -10.35
CA CYS A 223 17.92 -13.08 -8.91
C CYS A 223 19.08 -12.38 -8.21
N ASN A 224 20.34 -12.62 -8.62
CA ASN A 224 21.52 -12.04 -7.97
C ASN A 224 21.62 -10.53 -8.25
N ASP A 225 21.23 -10.12 -9.45
CA ASP A 225 21.29 -8.72 -9.86
C ASP A 225 20.18 -7.92 -9.17
N MET A 226 18.95 -8.46 -9.18
CA MET A 226 17.79 -7.82 -8.57
C MET A 226 17.82 -7.85 -7.04
N GLU A 227 18.57 -8.75 -6.41
CA GLU A 227 18.60 -8.93 -4.95
C GLU A 227 18.83 -7.63 -4.18
N LYS A 228 19.74 -6.79 -4.66
CA LYS A 228 20.16 -5.55 -3.99
C LYS A 228 19.08 -4.47 -4.00
N PHE A 229 18.06 -4.68 -4.80
CA PHE A 229 17.08 -3.70 -5.22
C PHE A 229 15.68 -4.05 -4.73
N LEU A 230 15.41 -5.34 -4.49
CA LEU A 230 14.13 -5.81 -3.98
C LEU A 230 14.03 -5.59 -2.47
N THR A 231 13.07 -4.76 -2.07
CA THR A 231 12.70 -4.57 -0.66
C THR A 231 11.25 -4.95 -0.45
N GLU A 232 10.93 -5.55 0.71
CA GLU A 232 9.54 -5.79 1.09
C GLU A 232 8.76 -4.47 1.14
N LYS A 233 7.45 -4.54 0.86
CA LYS A 233 6.51 -3.41 0.76
C LYS A 233 6.70 -2.49 -0.45
N GLN A 234 7.70 -2.76 -1.28
CA GLN A 234 7.91 -2.00 -2.52
C GLN A 234 6.93 -2.46 -3.59
N ILE A 235 6.41 -1.51 -4.37
CA ILE A 235 5.66 -1.83 -5.59
C ILE A 235 6.66 -2.13 -6.71
N VAL A 236 6.42 -3.18 -7.46
CA VAL A 236 7.26 -3.55 -8.60
C VAL A 236 6.41 -3.81 -9.82
N MET A 237 6.99 -3.53 -10.98
CA MET A 237 6.45 -3.90 -12.27
C MET A 237 7.43 -4.87 -12.92
N LEU A 238 6.98 -6.10 -13.13
CA LEU A 238 7.82 -7.16 -13.67
C LEU A 238 7.35 -7.55 -15.06
N GLN A 239 8.25 -7.53 -16.02
CA GLN A 239 7.98 -8.15 -17.31
C GLN A 239 8.08 -9.67 -17.15
N CYS A 240 6.97 -10.33 -17.40
CA CYS A 240 6.82 -11.76 -17.21
C CYS A 240 6.25 -12.40 -18.45
N VAL A 241 6.63 -13.65 -18.69
CA VAL A 241 5.92 -14.55 -19.60
C VAL A 241 5.10 -15.53 -18.78
N THR A 242 3.82 -15.65 -19.11
CA THR A 242 2.91 -16.59 -18.47
C THR A 242 3.29 -18.03 -18.81
N LYS A 243 3.29 -18.90 -17.80
CA LYS A 243 3.64 -20.33 -17.93
C LYS A 243 2.59 -21.15 -17.20
N LYS A 244 2.31 -22.35 -17.70
CA LYS A 244 1.47 -23.31 -16.96
C LYS A 244 2.11 -23.62 -15.61
N ASP A 245 1.36 -23.51 -14.52
CA ASP A 245 1.85 -23.89 -13.20
C ASP A 245 2.13 -25.41 -13.17
N ARG A 246 3.25 -25.80 -12.56
CA ARG A 246 3.71 -27.20 -12.54
C ARG A 246 2.95 -28.08 -11.55
N TYR A 247 2.30 -27.48 -10.55
CA TYR A 247 1.62 -28.17 -9.47
C TYR A 247 0.11 -28.03 -9.52
N ARG A 248 -0.40 -26.94 -10.11
CA ARG A 248 -1.82 -26.65 -10.23
C ARG A 248 -2.21 -26.57 -11.71
N GLU A 249 -2.95 -27.56 -12.19
CA GLU A 249 -3.23 -27.70 -13.63
C GLU A 249 -3.98 -26.51 -14.24
N ASP A 250 -4.81 -25.83 -13.45
CA ASP A 250 -5.64 -24.70 -13.89
C ASP A 250 -5.05 -23.32 -13.57
N PHE A 251 -3.83 -23.26 -13.02
CA PHE A 251 -3.22 -21.99 -12.64
C PHE A 251 -2.07 -21.61 -13.56
N LEU A 252 -1.94 -20.30 -13.77
CA LEU A 252 -0.76 -19.69 -14.38
C LEU A 252 0.30 -19.36 -13.33
N SER A 253 1.54 -19.60 -13.72
CA SER A 253 2.76 -19.17 -13.05
C SER A 253 3.50 -18.15 -13.93
N LEU A 254 4.43 -17.40 -13.33
CA LEU A 254 5.17 -16.36 -14.03
C LEU A 254 6.64 -16.74 -14.18
N GLY A 255 7.15 -16.68 -15.41
CA GLY A 255 8.58 -16.57 -15.66
C GLY A 255 8.96 -15.10 -15.75
N VAL A 256 9.79 -14.62 -14.83
CA VAL A 256 10.26 -13.23 -14.85
C VAL A 256 11.41 -13.10 -15.83
N ASP A 257 11.24 -12.24 -16.83
CA ASP A 257 12.28 -11.97 -17.84
C ASP A 257 13.07 -10.72 -17.47
N THR A 258 12.38 -9.63 -17.13
CA THR A 258 12.98 -8.37 -16.67
C THR A 258 12.15 -7.75 -15.54
N GLY A 259 12.74 -6.81 -14.81
CA GLY A 259 12.08 -6.17 -13.68
C GLY A 259 12.37 -4.68 -13.58
N ILE A 260 11.31 -3.91 -13.35
CA ILE A 260 11.35 -2.47 -13.10
C ILE A 260 10.84 -2.22 -11.68
N MET A 261 11.61 -1.45 -10.92
CA MET A 261 11.22 -1.03 -9.59
C MET A 261 10.37 0.25 -9.64
N LEU A 262 9.24 0.23 -8.95
CA LEU A 262 8.37 1.38 -8.78
C LEU A 262 8.37 1.80 -7.32
N THR A 263 9.33 2.63 -6.92
CA THR A 263 9.31 3.21 -5.58
C THR A 263 8.25 4.32 -5.52
N ASN A 264 7.45 4.34 -4.45
CA ASN A 264 6.32 5.25 -4.20
C ASN A 264 6.56 6.68 -4.70
N GLY A 265 6.10 7.02 -5.91
CA GLY A 265 6.28 8.35 -6.51
C GLY A 265 7.74 8.80 -6.70
N ILE A 266 8.70 7.88 -6.61
CA ILE A 266 10.15 8.14 -6.75
C ILE A 266 10.60 7.56 -8.10
N PRO A 267 11.51 8.26 -8.80
CA PRO A 267 11.95 7.91 -10.14
C PRO A 267 12.49 6.48 -10.30
N ILE A 268 12.16 5.85 -11.44
CA ILE A 268 12.83 4.67 -11.97
C ILE A 268 14.29 5.03 -12.27
N GLN A 269 15.20 4.30 -11.64
CA GLN A 269 16.65 4.55 -11.71
C GLN A 269 17.35 3.70 -12.79
N GLY A 270 16.73 2.62 -13.28
CA GLY A 270 17.30 1.76 -14.32
C GLY A 270 16.54 0.46 -14.58
N VAL A 271 16.98 -0.28 -15.61
CA VAL A 271 16.38 -1.54 -16.07
C VAL A 271 17.44 -2.64 -16.18
N PHE A 272 17.08 -3.85 -15.75
CA PHE A 272 17.88 -5.07 -15.92
C PHE A 272 17.38 -5.86 -17.13
N ALA A 273 18.31 -6.29 -18.00
CA ALA A 273 18.00 -7.17 -19.13
C ALA A 273 18.57 -8.58 -18.92
N ASN A 274 17.97 -9.57 -19.59
CA ASN A 274 18.55 -10.93 -19.65
C ASN A 274 19.84 -10.97 -20.48
N SER A 275 20.59 -12.07 -20.36
CA SER A 275 21.81 -12.26 -21.14
C SER A 275 21.47 -12.33 -22.64
N GLY A 276 22.03 -11.40 -23.42
CA GLY A 276 21.78 -11.26 -24.87
C GLY A 276 20.82 -10.12 -25.26
N GLU A 277 20.09 -9.55 -24.32
CA GLU A 277 19.20 -8.41 -24.56
C GLU A 277 19.90 -7.07 -24.30
N ASP A 278 19.52 -6.04 -25.08
CA ASP A 278 20.02 -4.68 -24.86
C ASP A 278 19.10 -3.92 -23.89
N PRO A 279 19.54 -3.61 -22.65
CA PRO A 279 18.73 -2.86 -21.71
C PRO A 279 18.45 -1.43 -22.17
N SER A 280 19.19 -0.91 -23.16
CA SER A 280 18.95 0.41 -23.77
C SER A 280 17.59 0.45 -24.46
N ILE A 281 17.24 -0.62 -25.18
CA ILE A 281 15.95 -0.75 -25.87
C ILE A 281 14.81 -0.76 -24.83
N LEU A 282 15.02 -1.43 -23.69
CA LEU A 282 14.04 -1.44 -22.61
C LEU A 282 13.89 -0.07 -21.96
N VAL A 283 15.00 0.65 -21.76
CA VAL A 283 15.01 2.03 -21.26
C VAL A 283 14.30 2.98 -22.24
N GLU A 284 14.54 2.85 -23.54
CA GLU A 284 13.86 3.61 -24.59
C GLU A 284 12.36 3.30 -24.65
N ASN A 285 11.96 2.03 -24.53
CA ASN A 285 10.57 1.60 -24.53
C ASN A 285 9.76 2.19 -23.37
N ILE A 286 10.40 2.46 -22.23
CA ILE A 286 9.77 3.15 -21.09
C ILE A 286 9.93 4.68 -21.16
N GLY A 287 10.41 5.19 -22.29
CA GLY A 287 10.63 6.62 -22.56
C GLY A 287 11.79 7.22 -21.78
N GLY A 288 12.69 6.41 -21.22
CA GLY A 288 13.89 6.87 -20.50
C GLY A 288 15.05 7.20 -21.44
N LEU A 289 16.00 8.00 -20.95
CA LEU A 289 17.29 8.17 -21.61
C LEU A 289 18.32 7.36 -20.85
N VAL A 290 19.09 6.55 -21.56
CA VAL A 290 20.19 5.79 -20.95
C VAL A 290 21.27 6.77 -20.46
N GLU A 291 21.53 6.75 -19.16
CA GLU A 291 22.62 7.51 -18.54
C GLU A 291 23.94 6.75 -18.62
N GLY A 292 23.86 5.44 -18.42
CA GLY A 292 25.01 4.55 -18.48
C GLY A 292 24.56 3.11 -18.54
N ILE A 293 25.34 2.29 -19.24
CA ILE A 293 25.16 0.85 -19.24
C ILE A 293 26.29 0.27 -18.39
N THR A 294 25.93 -0.30 -17.26
CA THR A 294 26.88 -1.01 -16.40
C THR A 294 26.72 -2.50 -16.61
N ILE A 295 27.83 -3.20 -16.78
CA ILE A 295 27.82 -4.67 -16.81
C ILE A 295 27.90 -5.15 -15.36
N ILE A 296 26.87 -5.88 -14.94
CA ILE A 296 26.78 -6.49 -13.61
C ILE A 296 26.77 -8.00 -13.84
N GLY A 297 27.89 -8.66 -13.54
CA GLY A 297 28.09 -10.06 -13.90
C GLY A 297 28.15 -10.26 -15.42
N GLU A 298 27.30 -11.14 -15.96
CA GLU A 298 27.16 -11.40 -17.41
C GLU A 298 26.02 -10.60 -18.07
N ARG A 299 25.38 -9.69 -17.33
CA ARG A 299 24.19 -8.97 -17.75
C ARG A 299 24.43 -7.47 -17.79
N LYS A 300 23.63 -6.78 -18.59
CA LYS A 300 23.70 -5.34 -18.75
C LYS A 300 22.57 -4.69 -17.95
N TYR A 301 22.92 -3.67 -17.18
CA TYR A 301 22.01 -2.76 -16.48
C TYR A 301 22.10 -1.40 -17.15
N ALA A 302 20.98 -0.82 -17.58
CA ALA A 302 20.95 0.55 -18.07
C ALA A 302 20.36 1.47 -17.01
N SER A 303 21.15 2.43 -16.52
CA SER A 303 20.66 3.51 -15.67
C SER A 303 19.90 4.54 -16.49
N ILE A 304 18.90 5.18 -15.89
CA ILE A 304 18.05 6.18 -16.54
C ILE A 304 18.43 7.57 -16.06
N ARG A 305 18.79 8.45 -16.99
CA ARG A 305 19.31 9.79 -16.71
C ARG A 305 18.30 10.64 -15.96
N GLY A 306 18.72 11.16 -14.80
CA GLY A 306 17.93 12.05 -13.94
C GLY A 306 16.80 11.35 -13.17
N GLY A 307 16.65 10.03 -13.33
CA GLY A 307 15.53 9.27 -12.76
C GLY A 307 14.19 9.72 -13.33
N LYS A 308 13.44 8.83 -13.99
CA LYS A 308 12.09 9.18 -14.47
C LYS A 308 11.02 8.73 -13.48
N ILE A 309 10.15 9.62 -13.02
CA ILE A 309 8.84 9.21 -12.51
C ILE A 309 8.09 8.66 -13.73
N ALA A 310 8.08 7.35 -13.91
CA ALA A 310 7.33 6.76 -15.02
C ALA A 310 5.97 6.27 -14.53
N VAL A 311 4.95 7.02 -14.93
CA VAL A 311 3.74 6.44 -15.51
C VAL A 311 4.03 6.42 -17.01
N LEU A 312 3.97 5.27 -17.70
CA LEU A 312 4.42 5.14 -19.09
C LEU A 312 3.83 6.24 -20.02
N PRO A 313 4.64 6.85 -20.91
CA PRO A 313 4.64 8.30 -21.09
C PRO A 313 4.42 8.84 -22.50
N ASN A 314 3.92 8.09 -23.49
CA ASN A 314 3.56 8.75 -24.77
C ASN A 314 2.34 9.70 -24.65
N ILE A 315 1.79 9.88 -23.44
CA ILE A 315 0.56 10.62 -23.12
C ILE A 315 0.84 11.91 -22.35
N LEU A 316 1.81 11.90 -21.43
CA LEU A 316 2.18 13.13 -20.73
C LEU A 316 2.74 14.15 -21.73
N GLU A 317 3.51 13.69 -22.73
CA GLU A 317 4.13 14.59 -23.73
C GLU A 317 3.11 15.27 -24.68
N LYS A 318 2.05 14.58 -25.14
CA LYS A 318 0.97 15.27 -25.87
C LYS A 318 0.12 16.20 -24.99
N ALA A 319 0.01 15.90 -23.70
CA ALA A 319 -0.70 16.77 -22.75
C ALA A 319 0.08 18.07 -22.49
N ILE A 320 1.41 18.00 -22.59
CA ILE A 320 2.35 19.11 -22.46
C ILE A 320 2.44 19.96 -23.73
N GLU A 321 2.47 19.35 -24.92
CA GLU A 321 2.62 20.10 -26.19
C GLU A 321 1.47 21.07 -26.49
N LYS A 322 0.29 20.89 -25.87
CA LYS A 322 -0.93 21.64 -26.21
C LYS A 322 -1.36 22.73 -25.19
N ASN A 323 -0.70 22.87 -24.04
CA ASN A 323 -1.08 23.88 -23.05
C ASN A 323 0.15 24.43 -22.28
N PRO A 324 0.64 25.65 -22.61
CA PRO A 324 1.88 26.21 -22.06
C PRO A 324 1.74 26.82 -20.65
N THR A 325 0.56 26.76 -20.04
CA THR A 325 0.35 27.24 -18.68
C THR A 325 -0.25 26.13 -17.84
N SER A 326 0.55 25.61 -16.91
CA SER A 326 0.25 24.62 -15.85
C SER A 326 0.60 23.16 -16.18
N ARG A 327 1.19 22.47 -15.18
CA ARG A 327 1.18 21.01 -14.92
C ARG A 327 2.42 20.19 -15.35
N TYR A 328 3.55 20.43 -14.68
CA TYR A 328 4.61 19.44 -14.51
C TYR A 328 4.87 19.18 -13.03
N LEU A 329 3.87 18.63 -12.37
CA LEU A 329 3.96 18.00 -11.06
C LEU A 329 2.58 17.43 -10.83
N ILE A 330 2.41 16.15 -11.14
CA ILE A 330 1.36 15.40 -10.48
C ILE A 330 2.04 14.80 -9.26
N SER A 331 2.09 15.59 -8.18
CA SER A 331 2.20 15.01 -6.84
C SER A 331 0.97 14.14 -6.64
N MET A 332 1.09 13.00 -5.95
CA MET A 332 -0.04 12.18 -5.53
C MET A 332 -1.15 13.01 -4.83
N ASP A 333 -0.82 14.15 -4.22
CA ASP A 333 -1.77 15.07 -3.59
C ASP A 333 -2.68 15.83 -4.59
N SER A 334 -2.32 15.85 -5.87
CA SER A 334 -3.05 16.59 -6.92
C SER A 334 -4.02 15.74 -7.74
N LEU A 335 -4.15 14.45 -7.40
CA LEU A 335 -5.08 13.49 -8.01
C LEU A 335 -6.22 13.06 -7.07
N GLN A 336 -6.32 13.63 -5.86
CA GLN A 336 -7.44 13.40 -4.94
C GLN A 336 -8.71 14.15 -5.35
#